data_AF-A0A3S2C0I5-F1
#
_entry.id   AF-A0A3S2C0I5-F1
#
_cell.length_a   1.000
_cell.length_b   1.000
_cell.length_c   1.000
_cell.angle_alpha   90.00
_cell.angle_beta   90.00
_cell.angle_gamma   90.00
#
_symmetry.space_group_name_H-M   'P 1'
#
loop_
_entity.id
_entity.type
_entity.pdbx_description
1 polymer ?
#
loop_
_entity_poly.entity_id
_entity_poly.type
_entity_poly.pdbx_seq_one_letter_code
_entity_poly.pdbx_strand_id
1 'polypeptide(L)'
;LARLKARYLAVAVPYCRWRELGADGDAWFRTWRMRLPDEHLHHFDRDSLVALLAHSGFECMTLNGFEDGIRLRPGEVGPNILSGFFRKL
;
A
#
# COMPACT_ATOMS: atom_id res chain seq x y z
N LEU A 1 -14.66 6.79 -0.97
CA LEU A 1 -13.80 7.64 -0.10
C LEU A 1 -14.17 9.13 -0.14
N ALA A 2 -14.64 9.69 -1.27
CA ALA A 2 -14.98 11.12 -1.40
C ALA A 2 -15.92 11.71 -0.30
N ARG A 3 -16.84 10.89 0.22
CA ARG A 3 -17.78 11.28 1.28
C ARG A 3 -17.15 11.36 2.69
N LEU A 4 -15.89 10.95 2.85
CA LEU A 4 -15.21 10.96 4.14
C LEU A 4 -15.06 12.40 4.65
N LYS A 5 -15.54 12.69 5.86
CA LYS A 5 -15.42 13.99 6.52
C LYS A 5 -14.08 14.11 7.25
N ALA A 6 -12.98 14.10 6.50
CA ALA A 6 -11.62 14.23 7.02
C ALA A 6 -10.82 15.23 6.20
N ARG A 7 -9.96 16.03 6.86
CA ARG A 7 -9.03 16.96 6.21
C ARG A 7 -7.74 16.28 5.74
N TYR A 8 -7.32 15.28 6.52
CA TYR A 8 -6.14 14.47 6.25
C TYR A 8 -6.51 13.00 6.42
N LEU A 9 -5.80 12.14 5.70
CA LEU A 9 -5.98 10.70 5.74
C LEU A 9 -4.59 10.05 5.80
N ALA A 10 -4.37 9.21 6.82
CA ALA A 10 -3.24 8.30 6.87
C ALA A 10 -3.74 6.89 6.53
N VAL A 11 -3.07 6.23 5.60
CA VAL A 11 -3.42 4.88 5.12
C VAL A 11 -2.19 3.99 5.27
N ALA A 12 -2.38 2.78 5.78
CA ALA A 12 -1.38 1.71 5.77
C ALA A 12 -2.01 0.46 5.14
N VAL A 13 -1.39 -0.05 4.08
CA VAL A 13 -1.84 -1.25 3.36
C VAL A 13 -0.64 -2.15 3.07
N PRO A 14 -0.83 -3.46 2.82
CA PRO A 14 0.25 -4.29 2.31
C PRO A 14 0.89 -3.70 1.04
N TYR A 15 2.21 -3.64 1.01
CA TYR A 15 2.95 -3.11 -0.14
C TYR A 15 3.09 -4.20 -1.21
N CYS A 16 2.26 -4.10 -2.25
CA CYS A 16 2.40 -4.95 -3.42
C CYS A 16 3.59 -4.48 -4.27
N ARG A 17 4.66 -5.28 -4.32
CA ARG A 17 5.86 -4.99 -5.11
C ARG A 17 5.89 -5.74 -6.45
N TRP A 18 4.79 -6.38 -6.84
CA TRP A 18 4.72 -7.22 -8.04
C TRP A 18 5.28 -6.53 -9.28
N ARG A 19 4.89 -5.27 -9.54
CA ARG A 19 5.42 -4.48 -10.67
C ARG A 19 6.89 -4.11 -10.54
N GLU A 20 7.35 -3.78 -9.33
CA GLU A 20 8.75 -3.38 -9.08
C GLU A 20 9.73 -4.54 -9.30
N LEU A 21 9.27 -5.77 -9.09
CA LEU A 21 10.09 -6.97 -9.21
C LEU A 21 10.22 -7.49 -10.65
N GLY A 22 9.49 -6.89 -11.61
CA GLY A 22 9.59 -7.25 -13.02
C GLY A 22 9.38 -8.75 -13.26
N ALA A 23 10.37 -9.41 -13.84
CA ALA A 23 10.31 -10.84 -14.17
C ALA A 23 10.11 -11.75 -12.94
N ASP A 24 10.55 -11.32 -11.74
CA ASP A 24 10.40 -12.07 -10.50
C ASP A 24 9.06 -11.83 -9.80
N GLY A 25 8.25 -10.89 -10.32
CA GLY A 25 6.99 -10.46 -9.72
C GLY A 25 6.01 -11.62 -9.50
N ASP A 26 5.80 -12.46 -10.51
CA ASP A 26 4.85 -13.58 -10.43
C ASP A 26 5.24 -14.61 -9.37
N ALA A 27 6.52 -14.98 -9.31
CA ALA A 27 7.04 -15.92 -8.34
C ALA A 27 6.91 -15.37 -6.90
N TRP A 28 7.23 -14.08 -6.73
CA TRP A 28 7.03 -13.39 -5.46
C TRP A 28 5.56 -13.32 -5.07
N PHE A 29 4.66 -12.88 -5.95
CA PHE A 29 3.25 -12.68 -5.62
C PHE A 29 2.54 -13.99 -5.25
N ARG A 30 2.95 -15.11 -5.85
CA ARG A 30 2.42 -16.44 -5.49
C ARG A 30 2.72 -16.82 -4.04
N THR A 31 3.88 -16.42 -3.53
CA THR A 31 4.37 -16.76 -2.17
C THR A 31 4.24 -15.61 -1.18
N TRP A 32 3.83 -14.42 -1.64
CA TRP A 32 3.72 -13.23 -0.82
C TRP A 32 2.70 -13.44 0.30
N ARG A 33 3.15 -13.33 1.55
CA ARG A 33 2.33 -13.57 2.74
C ARG A 33 1.06 -12.74 2.78
N MET A 34 1.11 -11.50 2.30
CA MET A 34 -0.03 -10.59 2.32
C MET A 34 -0.91 -10.72 1.07
N ARG A 35 -0.69 -11.74 0.22
CA ARG A 35 -1.59 -12.04 -0.89
C ARG A 35 -2.99 -12.37 -0.37
N LEU A 36 -3.08 -13.15 0.72
CA LEU A 36 -4.30 -13.55 1.44
C LEU A 36 -5.52 -13.68 0.52
N PRO A 37 -5.56 -14.71 -0.35
CA PRO A 37 -6.68 -14.92 -1.25
C PRO A 37 -7.99 -14.97 -0.46
N ASP A 38 -9.05 -14.43 -1.05
CA ASP A 38 -10.40 -14.31 -0.46
C ASP A 38 -10.52 -13.34 0.74
N GLU A 39 -9.41 -12.80 1.25
CA GLU A 39 -9.40 -11.71 2.24
C GLU A 39 -9.03 -10.37 1.60
N HIS A 40 -7.96 -10.34 0.80
CA HIS A 40 -7.47 -9.14 0.12
C HIS A 40 -7.95 -9.07 -1.33
N LEU A 41 -9.00 -8.29 -1.57
CA LEU A 41 -9.57 -8.08 -2.91
C LEU A 41 -8.68 -7.26 -3.84
N HIS A 42 -7.90 -6.33 -3.29
CA HIS A 42 -7.02 -5.44 -4.04
C HIS A 42 -5.65 -5.36 -3.37
N HIS A 43 -4.61 -5.30 -4.19
CA HIS A 43 -3.23 -5.16 -3.75
C HIS A 43 -2.69 -3.84 -4.32
N PHE A 44 -2.08 -3.04 -3.46
CA PHE A 44 -1.67 -1.67 -3.81
C PHE A 44 -0.15 -1.56 -3.91
N ASP A 45 0.30 -0.99 -5.02
CA ASP A 45 1.59 -0.34 -5.10
C ASP A 45 1.43 1.18 -4.93
N ARG A 46 2.54 1.92 -5.06
CA ARG A 46 2.56 3.37 -4.89
C ARG A 46 1.56 4.07 -5.82
N ASP A 47 1.61 3.73 -7.10
CA ASP A 47 0.85 4.44 -8.13
C ASP A 47 -0.64 4.16 -8.03
N SER A 48 -1.03 2.90 -7.81
CA SER A 48 -2.44 2.52 -7.66
C SER A 48 -3.08 3.12 -6.40
N LEU A 49 -2.35 3.20 -5.28
CA LEU A 49 -2.85 3.84 -4.06
C LEU A 49 -3.07 5.35 -4.29
N VAL A 50 -2.10 6.02 -4.91
CA VAL A 50 -2.21 7.45 -5.23
C VAL A 50 -3.38 7.70 -6.17
N ALA A 51 -3.54 6.90 -7.22
CA ALA A 51 -4.62 7.04 -8.19
C ALA A 51 -6.01 6.86 -7.54
N LEU A 52 -6.18 5.86 -6.66
CA LEU A 52 -7.43 5.64 -5.93
C LEU A 52 -7.81 6.84 -5.05
N LEU A 53 -6.83 7.39 -4.35
CA LEU A 53 -7.01 8.51 -3.42
C LEU A 53 -7.26 9.81 -4.19
N ALA A 54 -6.54 10.05 -5.29
CA ALA A 54 -6.75 11.17 -6.19
C ALA A 54 -8.15 11.16 -6.80
N HIS A 55 -8.61 10.00 -7.30
CA HIS A 55 -9.99 9.83 -7.78
C HIS A 55 -11.04 10.14 -6.70
N SER A 56 -10.65 10.04 -5.43
CA SER A 56 -11.51 10.31 -4.28
C SER A 56 -11.39 11.72 -3.71
N GLY A 57 -10.67 12.63 -4.38
CA GLY A 57 -10.49 14.02 -3.96
C GLY A 57 -9.41 14.21 -2.89
N PHE A 58 -8.36 13.39 -2.92
CA PHE A 58 -7.22 13.52 -2.01
C PHE A 58 -5.90 13.69 -2.79
N GLU A 59 -5.08 14.63 -2.35
CA GLU A 59 -3.72 14.84 -2.81
C GLU A 59 -2.74 14.01 -1.95
N CYS A 60 -1.81 13.32 -2.59
CA CYS A 60 -0.75 12.60 -1.89
C CYS A 60 0.34 13.56 -1.40
N MET A 61 0.58 13.61 -0.09
CA MET A 61 1.66 14.39 0.49
C MET A 61 2.97 13.60 0.56
N THR A 62 2.91 12.33 0.98
CA THR A 62 4.07 11.45 1.03
C THR A 62 3.67 9.98 1.09
N LEU A 63 4.55 9.11 0.59
CA LEU A 63 4.48 7.66 0.71
C LEU A 63 5.79 7.13 1.28
N ASN A 64 5.71 6.22 2.24
CA ASN A 64 6.88 5.59 2.86
C ASN A 64 6.53 4.20 3.42
N GLY A 65 7.51 3.54 4.07
CA GLY A 65 7.33 2.25 4.72
C GLY A 65 7.45 2.30 6.25
N PHE A 66 7.12 3.42 6.90
CA PHE A 66 7.44 3.61 8.33
C PHE A 66 6.84 2.51 9.23
N GLU A 67 5.65 2.00 8.88
CA GLU A 67 4.96 0.93 9.60
C GLU A 67 5.75 -0.40 9.59
N ASP A 68 6.70 -0.60 8.69
CA ASP A 68 7.58 -1.78 8.71
C ASP A 68 8.40 -1.85 10.00
N GLY A 69 8.81 -0.71 10.57
CA GLY A 69 9.52 -0.67 11.85
C GLY A 69 8.70 -1.19 13.04
N ILE A 70 7.38 -1.31 12.87
CA ILE A 70 6.43 -1.77 13.90
C ILE A 70 5.87 -3.15 13.55
N ARG A 71 5.70 -3.45 12.26
CA ARG A 71 4.95 -4.61 11.77
C ARG A 71 5.80 -5.74 11.19
N LEU A 72 7.09 -5.50 10.92
CA LEU A 72 7.99 -6.56 10.47
C LEU A 72 8.12 -7.63 11.55
N ARG A 73 8.00 -8.89 11.12
CA ARG A 73 8.28 -10.04 11.99
C ARG A 73 9.78 -10.40 11.93
N PRO A 74 10.33 -11.05 12.96
CA PRO A 74 11.70 -11.56 12.90
C PRO A 74 11.93 -12.41 11.64
N GLY A 75 12.97 -12.05 10.87
CA GLY A 75 13.32 -12.73 9.61
C GLY A 75 12.61 -12.21 8.36
N GLU A 76 11.66 -11.27 8.47
CA GLU A 76 11.09 -10.60 7.30
C GLU A 76 11.99 -9.46 6.80
N VAL A 77 12.12 -9.35 5.48
CA VAL A 77 12.81 -8.24 4.82
C VAL A 77 11.77 -7.33 4.20
N GLY A 78 11.84 -6.04 4.50
CA GLY A 78 10.94 -5.03 3.96
C GLY A 78 11.28 -4.60 2.52
N PRO A 79 10.45 -3.75 1.90
CA PRO A 79 9.30 -3.12 2.52
C PRO A 79 8.03 -4.00 2.42
N ASN A 80 7.24 -4.06 3.50
CA ASN A 80 6.04 -4.89 3.58
C ASN A 80 4.75 -4.07 3.71
N ILE A 81 4.82 -2.85 4.25
CA ILE A 81 3.66 -1.98 4.47
C ILE A 81 3.85 -0.66 3.73
N LEU A 82 2.96 -0.38 2.79
CA LEU A 82 2.88 0.89 2.10
C LEU A 82 2.05 1.85 2.94
N SER A 83 2.70 2.90 3.44
CA SER A 83 2.08 3.94 4.24
C SER A 83 1.99 5.24 3.45
N GLY A 84 0.83 5.88 3.45
CA GLY A 84 0.60 7.12 2.71
C GLY A 84 -0.16 8.16 3.54
N PHE A 85 0.24 9.42 3.38
CA PHE A 85 -0.42 10.57 3.99
C PHE A 85 -0.99 11.47 2.90
N PHE A 86 -2.27 11.79 3.05
CA PHE A 86 -3.04 12.48 2.03
C PHE A 86 -3.79 13.67 2.62
N ARG A 87 -3.96 14.72 1.82
CA ARG A 87 -4.74 15.92 2.15
C ARG A 87 -6.00 15.94 1.28
N LYS A 88 -7.15 16.23 1.88
CA LYS A 88 -8.40 16.39 1.11
C LYS A 88 -8.35 17.71 0.33
N LEU A 89 -8.75 17.65 -0.94
CA LEU A 89 -8.95 18.82 -1.81
C LEU A 89 -10.25 19.56 -1.47
#